data_AF-A0A2T4D3Q5-F1
#
_entry.id   AF-A0A2T4D3Q5-F1
#
_cell.length_a   1.000
_cell.length_b   1.000
_cell.length_c   1.000
_cell.angle_alpha   90.00
_cell.angle_beta   90.00
_cell.angle_gamma   90.00
#
_symmetry.space_group_name_H-M   'P 1'
#
loop_
_entity.id
_entity.type
_entity.pdbx_description
1 polymer ?
#
loop_
_entity_poly.entity_id
_entity_poly.type
_entity_poly.pdbx_seq_one_letter_code
_entity_poly.pdbx_strand_id
1 'polypeptide(L)'
;MGNFEGNYIEKFTESKEEEFYPGSIISWKQKKNKVKIYAEFSTLEVSIISESILKFRFANDGYFEDDFSYAIDPEFEIKETAFSFKEKGEHLVIRTANLQCFISKADSKIKISDSFGKVLV
;
A
#
# COMPACT_ATOMS: atom_id res chain seq x y z
N MET A 1 26.86 -24.88 -47.92
CA MET A 1 25.55 -24.22 -47.99
C MET A 1 24.65 -24.88 -46.96
N GLY A 2 24.47 -24.24 -45.81
CA GLY A 2 23.62 -24.73 -44.72
C GLY A 2 23.10 -23.51 -44.01
N ASN A 3 21.85 -23.14 -44.29
CA ASN A 3 21.24 -21.91 -43.80
C ASN A 3 20.89 -22.07 -42.32
N PHE A 4 21.56 -21.28 -41.47
CA PHE A 4 21.12 -21.03 -40.10
C PHE A 4 20.16 -19.84 -40.15
N GLU A 5 18.88 -20.09 -40.39
CA GLU A 5 17.82 -19.09 -40.18
C GLU A 5 16.81 -19.66 -39.19
N GLY A 6 17.15 -19.54 -37.91
CA GLY A 6 16.20 -19.65 -36.82
C GLY A 6 15.79 -18.25 -36.39
N ASN A 7 14.60 -17.81 -36.78
CA ASN A 7 13.96 -16.61 -36.24
C ASN A 7 13.59 -16.85 -34.76
N TYR A 8 14.55 -16.62 -33.86
CA TYR A 8 14.31 -16.68 -32.40
C TYR A 8 13.62 -15.42 -31.84
N ILE A 9 13.38 -14.39 -32.67
CA ILE A 9 12.86 -13.09 -32.22
C ILE A 9 11.33 -12.96 -32.38
N GLU A 10 10.68 -13.80 -33.19
CA GLU A 10 9.24 -13.64 -33.53
C GLU A 10 8.24 -14.21 -32.51
N LYS A 11 8.66 -14.45 -31.25
CA LYS A 11 7.75 -14.88 -30.17
C LYS A 11 7.71 -13.93 -28.97
N PHE A 12 8.06 -12.67 -29.15
CA PHE A 12 7.62 -11.62 -28.23
C PHE A 12 6.35 -10.99 -28.79
N THR A 13 5.27 -11.77 -28.77
CA THR A 13 3.92 -11.20 -28.84
C THR A 13 3.82 -10.22 -27.68
N GLU A 14 3.57 -8.94 -27.96
CA GLU A 14 3.30 -7.90 -26.96
C GLU A 14 2.42 -8.48 -25.85
N SER A 15 3.03 -8.80 -24.71
CA SER A 15 2.29 -9.01 -23.48
C SER A 15 1.68 -7.66 -23.15
N LYS A 16 0.42 -7.48 -23.50
CA LYS A 16 -0.38 -6.34 -23.06
C LYS A 16 -0.17 -6.25 -21.55
N GLU A 17 0.56 -5.25 -21.08
CA GLU A 17 0.78 -5.03 -19.65
C GLU A 17 -0.61 -4.75 -19.04
N GLU A 18 -1.23 -5.77 -18.44
CA GLU A 18 -2.46 -5.59 -17.69
C GLU A 18 -2.10 -4.85 -16.41
N GLU A 19 -2.54 -3.59 -16.31
CA GLU A 19 -2.45 -2.83 -15.07
C GLU A 19 -3.41 -3.44 -14.04
N PHE A 20 -2.85 -4.12 -13.04
CA PHE A 20 -3.62 -4.67 -11.92
C PHE A 20 -3.81 -3.59 -10.84
N TYR A 21 -5.06 -3.15 -10.68
CA TYR A 21 -5.47 -2.23 -9.63
C TYR A 21 -5.99 -3.00 -8.41
N PRO A 22 -5.86 -2.46 -7.18
CA PRO A 22 -6.32 -3.13 -5.97
C PRO A 22 -7.79 -3.57 -5.96
N GLY A 23 -8.67 -2.80 -6.63
CA GLY A 23 -10.12 -3.00 -6.60
C GLY A 23 -10.76 -2.51 -5.30
N SER A 24 -11.99 -2.97 -5.07
CA SER A 24 -12.78 -2.57 -3.90
C SER A 24 -12.26 -3.21 -2.60
N ILE A 25 -12.44 -2.55 -1.46
CA ILE A 25 -12.07 -3.08 -0.15
C ILE A 25 -13.12 -4.10 0.28
N ILE A 26 -12.68 -5.34 0.52
CA ILE A 26 -13.52 -6.44 1.00
C ILE A 26 -13.56 -6.46 2.53
N SER A 27 -12.40 -6.31 3.18
CA SER A 27 -12.32 -6.32 4.65
C SER A 27 -11.04 -5.65 5.16
N TRP A 28 -10.99 -5.41 6.46
CA TRP A 28 -9.79 -4.88 7.12
C TRP A 28 -9.63 -5.46 8.52
N LYS A 29 -8.38 -5.47 9.03
CA LYS A 29 -8.02 -5.89 10.38
C LYS A 29 -7.01 -4.92 10.96
N GLN A 30 -7.28 -4.43 12.17
CA GLN A 30 -6.34 -3.62 12.93
C GLN A 30 -5.65 -4.46 14.00
N LYS A 31 -4.32 -4.35 14.10
CA LYS A 31 -3.52 -4.94 15.19
C LYS A 31 -2.42 -3.96 15.61
N LYS A 32 -2.48 -3.45 16.84
CA LYS A 32 -1.58 -2.39 17.34
C LYS A 32 -1.59 -1.19 16.37
N ASN A 33 -0.41 -0.74 15.94
CA ASN A 33 -0.17 0.36 15.00
C ASN A 33 -0.22 -0.09 13.52
N LYS A 34 -0.76 -1.26 13.22
CA LYS A 34 -0.88 -1.77 11.85
C LYS A 34 -2.34 -1.97 11.46
N VAL A 35 -2.68 -1.52 10.26
CA VAL A 35 -3.97 -1.75 9.62
C VAL A 35 -3.72 -2.55 8.35
N LYS A 36 -4.27 -3.76 8.29
CA LYS A 36 -4.22 -4.62 7.10
C LYS A 36 -5.56 -4.55 6.39
N ILE A 37 -5.54 -4.23 5.10
CA ILE A 37 -6.70 -4.00 4.25
C ILE A 37 -6.63 -5.04 3.14
N TYR A 38 -7.72 -5.77 2.96
CA TYR A 38 -7.88 -6.79 1.94
C TYR A 38 -8.83 -6.24 0.87
N ALA A 39 -8.28 -5.99 -0.31
CA ALA A 39 -9.02 -5.58 -1.50
C ALA A 39 -9.19 -6.78 -2.45
N GLU A 40 -9.98 -6.60 -3.51
CA GLU A 40 -10.28 -7.65 -4.50
C GLU A 40 -9.04 -8.31 -5.10
N PHE A 41 -8.02 -7.52 -5.43
CA PHE A 41 -6.85 -8.00 -6.17
C PHE A 41 -5.53 -7.75 -5.44
N SER A 42 -5.56 -7.20 -4.23
CA SER A 42 -4.36 -6.95 -3.44
C SER A 42 -4.63 -6.85 -1.93
N THR A 43 -3.56 -6.92 -1.15
CA THR A 43 -3.53 -6.61 0.27
C THR A 43 -2.61 -5.43 0.54
N LEU A 44 -3.10 -4.46 1.31
CA LEU A 44 -2.35 -3.31 1.77
C LEU A 44 -2.16 -3.37 3.29
N GLU A 45 -0.91 -3.33 3.75
CA GLU A 45 -0.59 -3.07 5.15
C GLU A 45 -0.14 -1.62 5.31
N VAL A 46 -0.83 -0.88 6.19
CA VAL A 46 -0.44 0.45 6.63
C VAL A 46 0.07 0.36 8.07
N SER A 47 1.35 0.65 8.26
CA SER A 47 1.97 0.75 9.59
C SER A 47 2.13 2.23 9.97
N ILE A 48 1.59 2.62 11.13
CA ILE A 48 1.78 3.95 11.73
C ILE A 48 3.09 3.90 12.52
N ILE A 49 4.16 4.49 11.97
CA ILE A 49 5.50 4.47 12.56
C ILE A 49 5.68 5.67 13.51
N SER A 50 5.17 6.83 13.13
CA SER A 50 5.13 8.04 13.97
C SER A 50 3.98 8.95 13.56
N GLU A 51 3.84 10.10 14.21
CA GLU A 51 2.82 11.09 13.85
C GLU A 51 2.95 11.61 12.41
N SER A 52 4.15 11.51 11.82
CA SER A 52 4.45 12.01 10.48
C SER A 52 4.92 10.93 9.51
N ILE A 53 4.94 9.65 9.93
CA ILE A 53 5.45 8.54 9.12
C ILE A 53 4.40 7.43 9.05
N LEU A 54 3.88 7.23 7.85
CA LEU A 54 3.05 6.08 7.47
C LEU A 54 3.84 5.21 6.50
N LYS A 55 3.94 3.91 6.79
CA LYS A 55 4.58 2.93 5.91
C LYS A 55 3.51 2.09 5.22
N PHE A 56 3.54 2.06 3.90
CA PHE A 56 2.63 1.30 3.06
C PHE A 56 3.36 0.10 2.48
N ARG A 57 2.75 -1.09 2.57
CA ARG A 57 3.24 -2.30 1.91
C ARG A 57 2.10 -2.91 1.11
N PHE A 58 2.31 -3.12 -0.18
CA PHE A 58 1.36 -3.82 -1.05
C PHE A 58 1.84 -5.24 -1.31
N ALA A 59 0.91 -6.18 -1.37
CA ALA A 59 1.16 -7.58 -1.73
C ALA A 59 -0.03 -8.10 -2.56
N ASN A 60 0.23 -8.93 -3.58
CA ASN A 60 -0.82 -9.48 -4.43
C ASN A 60 -1.60 -10.61 -3.73
N ASP A 61 -0.94 -11.37 -2.85
CA ASP A 61 -1.48 -12.56 -2.18
C ASP A 61 -1.52 -12.43 -0.64
N GLY A 62 -1.18 -11.25 -0.12
CA GLY A 62 -1.16 -10.98 1.33
C GLY A 62 0.07 -11.51 2.07
N TYR A 63 1.04 -12.09 1.36
CA TYR A 63 2.36 -12.41 1.91
C TYR A 63 3.27 -11.19 1.87
N PHE A 64 3.82 -10.85 3.02
CA PHE A 64 4.75 -9.75 3.19
C PHE A 64 6.09 -10.36 3.59
N GLU A 65 7.12 -10.23 2.75
CA GLU A 65 8.48 -10.66 3.11
C GLU A 65 9.01 -9.91 4.34
N ASP A 66 10.10 -10.38 4.92
CA ASP A 66 10.70 -9.70 6.07
C ASP A 66 11.11 -8.26 5.73
N ASP A 67 10.94 -7.38 6.72
CA ASP A 67 11.05 -5.93 6.58
C ASP A 67 12.51 -5.48 6.55
N PHE A 68 13.19 -5.60 5.41
CA PHE A 68 14.52 -5.03 5.22
C PHE A 68 14.42 -3.55 4.82
N SER A 69 14.03 -2.69 5.77
CA SER A 69 13.98 -1.24 5.53
C SER A 69 15.34 -0.61 5.83
N TYR A 70 16.12 -0.29 4.79
CA TYR A 70 17.39 0.46 4.93
C TYR A 70 17.21 1.91 5.41
N ALA A 71 15.97 2.43 5.39
CA ALA A 71 15.66 3.81 5.73
C ALA A 71 15.22 4.01 7.19
N ILE A 72 14.98 2.92 7.92
CA ILE A 72 14.58 2.95 9.32
C ILE A 72 15.72 2.33 10.11
N ASP A 73 16.29 3.12 11.02
CA ASP A 73 17.31 2.64 11.95
C ASP A 73 16.76 1.41 12.72
N PRO A 74 17.47 0.26 12.74
CA PRO A 74 17.08 -0.88 13.56
C PRO A 74 16.90 -0.54 15.05
N GLU A 75 17.60 0.50 15.52
CA GLU A 75 17.49 1.04 16.88
C GLU A 75 16.34 2.07 17.03
N PHE A 76 15.58 2.35 15.96
CA PHE A 76 14.45 3.25 16.02
C PHE A 76 13.34 2.67 16.91
N GLU A 77 13.27 3.16 18.14
CA GLU A 77 12.15 2.89 19.01
C GLU A 77 10.89 3.59 18.48
N ILE A 78 9.94 2.78 18.01
CA ILE A 78 8.58 3.25 17.71
C ILE A 78 7.99 3.79 19.01
N LYS A 79 8.04 5.12 19.20
CA LYS A 79 7.32 5.77 20.29
C LYS A 79 5.83 5.52 20.13
N GLU A 80 5.15 5.27 21.24
CA GLU A 80 3.71 5.07 21.26
C GLU A 80 3.04 6.30 20.63
N THR A 81 2.55 6.13 19.41
CA THR A 81 2.02 7.21 18.59
C THR A 81 0.53 7.26 18.79
N ALA A 82 0.01 8.40 19.23
CA ALA A 82 -1.42 8.61 19.28
C ALA A 82 -1.98 8.67 17.85
N PHE A 83 -2.83 7.71 17.50
CA PHE A 83 -3.54 7.70 16.24
C PHE A 83 -4.97 7.17 16.43
N SER A 84 -5.82 7.47 15.45
CA SER A 84 -7.15 6.86 15.35
C SER A 84 -7.33 6.21 13.99
N PHE A 85 -8.01 5.07 13.99
CA PHE A 85 -8.45 4.40 12.78
C PHE A 85 -9.97 4.25 12.84
N LYS A 86 -10.67 4.77 11.84
CA LYS A 86 -12.14 4.77 11.78
C LYS A 86 -12.63 4.59 10.37
N GLU A 87 -13.75 3.90 10.25
CA GLU A 87 -14.54 3.89 9.03
C GLU A 87 -15.45 5.13 8.98
N LYS A 88 -15.44 5.85 7.86
CA LYS A 88 -16.25 7.06 7.68
C LYS A 88 -16.77 7.15 6.24
N GLY A 89 -18.06 6.89 6.07
CA GLY A 89 -18.69 6.89 4.74
C GLY A 89 -17.97 5.94 3.79
N GLU A 90 -17.53 6.47 2.65
CA GLU A 90 -16.83 5.72 1.60
C GLU A 90 -15.32 5.50 1.87
N HIS A 91 -14.85 5.83 3.07
CA HIS A 91 -13.42 5.76 3.39
C HIS A 91 -13.11 5.00 4.67
N LEU A 92 -11.96 4.33 4.67
CA LEU A 92 -11.20 4.03 5.88
C LEU A 92 -10.26 5.21 6.15
N VAL A 93 -10.22 5.69 7.40
CA VAL A 93 -9.50 6.91 7.76
C VAL A 93 -8.54 6.64 8.91
N ILE A 94 -7.25 6.89 8.67
CA ILE A 94 -6.20 6.93 9.68
C ILE A 94 -5.88 8.39 9.98
N ARG A 95 -5.85 8.78 11.25
CA ARG A 95 -5.43 10.12 11.68
C ARG A 95 -4.39 10.06 12.77
N THR A 96 -3.34 10.84 12.60
CA THR A 96 -2.33 11.16 13.63
C THR A 96 -2.42 12.66 13.97
N ALA A 97 -1.49 13.17 14.79
CA ALA A 97 -1.41 14.60 15.05
C ALA A 97 -1.11 15.44 13.79
N ASN A 98 -0.33 14.90 12.84
CA ASN A 98 0.16 15.65 11.68
C ASN A 98 -0.44 15.20 10.35
N LEU A 99 -0.99 13.98 10.27
CA LEU A 99 -1.44 13.37 9.01
C LEU A 99 -2.88 12.88 9.09
N GLN A 100 -3.59 13.00 7.97
CA GLN A 100 -4.84 12.31 7.71
C GLN A 100 -4.68 11.48 6.44
N CYS A 101 -4.89 10.17 6.55
CA CYS A 101 -4.85 9.24 5.42
C CYS A 101 -6.25 8.68 5.19
N PHE A 102 -6.75 8.87 3.98
CA PHE A 102 -8.05 8.41 3.53
C PHE A 102 -7.85 7.32 2.49
N ILE A 103 -8.52 6.20 2.67
CA ILE A 103 -8.42 5.04 1.78
C ILE A 103 -9.84 4.77 1.28
N SER A 104 -10.06 4.97 -0.01
CA SER A 104 -11.34 4.75 -0.69
C SER A 104 -11.75 3.28 -0.62
N LYS A 105 -12.99 3.00 -0.23
CA LYS A 105 -13.52 1.64 -0.22
C LYS A 105 -13.82 1.10 -1.62
N ALA A 106 -14.09 1.97 -2.59
CA ALA A 106 -14.50 1.55 -3.93
C ALA A 106 -13.32 1.05 -4.77
N ASP A 107 -12.13 1.62 -4.59
CA ASP A 107 -10.97 1.39 -5.46
C ASP A 107 -9.61 1.40 -4.72
N SER A 108 -9.63 1.41 -3.38
CA SER A 108 -8.44 1.45 -2.51
C SER A 108 -7.49 2.63 -2.75
N LYS A 109 -7.93 3.68 -3.46
CA LYS A 109 -7.13 4.90 -3.65
C LYS A 109 -6.82 5.57 -2.32
N ILE A 110 -5.57 5.96 -2.17
CA ILE A 110 -5.03 6.60 -0.97
C ILE A 110 -4.89 8.10 -1.23
N LYS A 111 -5.42 8.89 -0.30
CA LYS A 111 -5.21 10.34 -0.24
C LYS A 111 -4.60 10.68 1.11
N ILE A 112 -3.52 11.47 1.10
CA ILE A 112 -2.86 11.90 2.33
C ILE A 112 -2.93 13.43 2.40
N SER A 113 -3.37 13.95 3.53
CA SER A 113 -3.31 15.38 3.83
C SER A 113 -2.61 15.64 5.14
N ASP A 114 -2.15 16.87 5.34
CA ASP A 114 -1.76 17.33 6.67
C ASP A 114 -2.98 17.45 7.61
N SER A 115 -2.73 17.82 8.86
CA SER A 115 -3.76 18.00 9.89
C SER A 115 -4.71 19.16 9.59
N PHE A 116 -4.30 20.12 8.75
CA PHE A 116 -5.12 21.26 8.30
C PHE A 116 -5.92 20.96 7.02
N GLY A 117 -5.73 19.78 6.42
CA GLY A 117 -6.45 19.32 5.22
C GLY A 117 -5.78 19.69 3.89
N LYS A 118 -4.54 20.23 3.91
CA LYS A 118 -3.76 20.42 2.69
C LYS A 118 -3.34 19.06 2.15
N VAL A 119 -3.72 18.77 0.91
CA VAL A 119 -3.35 17.52 0.25
C VAL A 119 -1.85 17.47 0.01
N LEU A 120 -1.24 16.36 0.41
CA LEU A 120 0.19 16.07 0.22
C LEU A 120 0.40 15.07 -0.92
N VAL A 121 -0.49 14.08 -1.01
CA VAL A 121 -0.54 13.04 -2.06
C VAL A 121 -2.00 12.79 -2.43
#